data_AF-A0A968Q0E2-F1
#
_entry.id   AF-A0A968Q0E2-F1
#
_cell.length_a   1.000
_cell.length_b   1.000
_cell.length_c   1.000
_cell.angle_alpha   90.00
_cell.angle_beta   90.00
_cell.angle_gamma   90.00
#
_symmetry.space_group_name_H-M   'P 1'
#
loop_
_entity.id
_entity.type
_entity.pdbx_description
1 polymer ?
#
loop_
_entity_poly.entity_id
_entity_poly.type
_entity_poly.pdbx_seq_one_letter_code
_entity_poly.pdbx_strand_id
1 'polypeptide(L)'
;MIGRFHFKSDDLLILDVRSLDRITKALEFFDKRINRRAAIATHIAIVNKLFALEELPNRELYSDHDTFFEREEVKLRAQQEAEELKQIQAKLADVEDEEAKMSVLNEYLEKVAHEELPDIEELPVHYDDEQEGFLQLAMTLAFRCRVAEEHWGGNKKFKLIDAIESFVDFTAEDES
;
A
#
# COMPACT_ATOMS: atom_id res chain seq x y z
N MET A 1 -11.23 17.82 8.83
CA MET A 1 -10.28 17.14 9.74
C MET A 1 -9.36 16.30 8.87
N ILE A 2 -8.03 16.50 8.94
CA ILE A 2 -7.05 15.79 8.09
C ILE A 2 -6.89 14.33 8.55
N GLY A 3 -6.80 14.10 9.86
CA GLY A 3 -6.67 12.79 10.49
C GLY A 3 -6.55 12.94 12.02
N ARG A 4 -6.09 11.90 12.71
CA ARG A 4 -5.73 11.93 14.13
C ARG A 4 -4.28 11.50 14.32
N PHE A 5 -3.56 12.17 15.21
CA PHE A 5 -2.18 11.82 15.55
C PHE A 5 -2.15 11.01 16.84
N HIS A 6 -1.38 9.92 16.82
CA HIS A 6 -1.21 8.99 17.94
C HIS A 6 0.29 8.80 18.19
N PHE A 7 0.76 9.19 19.37
CA PHE A 7 2.12 8.86 19.80
C PHE A 7 2.10 7.45 20.39
N LYS A 8 2.81 6.52 19.76
CA LYS A 8 2.98 5.14 20.27
C LYS A 8 4.21 5.04 21.18
N SER A 9 5.20 5.88 20.94
CA SER A 9 6.43 6.02 21.73
C SER A 9 7.07 7.38 21.45
N ASP A 10 8.21 7.66 22.08
CA ASP A 10 8.98 8.90 21.84
C ASP A 10 9.52 9.01 20.40
N ASP A 11 9.63 7.87 19.70
CA ASP A 11 10.17 7.74 18.35
C ASP A 11 9.14 7.33 17.28
N LEU A 12 7.89 7.04 17.67
CA LEU A 12 6.84 6.61 16.74
C LEU A 12 5.57 7.46 16.86
N LEU A 13 5.28 8.18 15.77
CA LEU A 13 4.06 8.94 15.57
C LEU A 13 3.26 8.34 14.41
N ILE A 14 1.99 8.01 14.68
CA ILE A 14 1.03 7.53 13.68
C ILE A 14 0.07 8.65 13.33
N LEU A 15 -0.19 8.83 12.03
CA LEU A 15 -1.27 9.65 11.52
C LEU A 15 -2.38 8.73 10.98
N ASP A 16 -3.48 8.59 11.71
CA ASP A 16 -4.67 7.87 11.25
C ASP A 16 -5.47 8.76 10.29
N VAL A 17 -5.60 8.28 9.05
CA VAL A 17 -6.37 8.88 7.97
C VAL A 17 -7.32 7.84 7.37
N ARG A 18 -8.62 8.03 7.60
CA ARG A 18 -9.68 7.12 7.12
C ARG A 18 -10.03 7.30 5.63
N SER A 19 -9.03 7.56 4.78
CA SER A 19 -9.21 7.77 3.34
C SER A 19 -7.87 7.70 2.62
N LEU A 20 -7.79 6.90 1.55
CA LEU A 20 -6.58 6.77 0.73
C LEU A 20 -6.18 8.10 0.08
N ASP A 21 -7.15 8.88 -0.40
CA ASP A 21 -6.91 10.24 -0.92
C ASP A 21 -6.33 11.19 0.14
N ARG A 22 -6.71 10.99 1.41
CA ARG A 22 -6.11 11.77 2.51
C ARG A 22 -4.70 11.29 2.86
N ILE A 23 -4.37 10.02 2.68
CA ILE A 23 -3.00 9.50 2.86
C ILE A 23 -2.06 10.25 1.93
N THR A 24 -2.34 10.25 0.62
CA THR A 24 -1.45 10.87 -0.38
C THR A 24 -1.31 12.38 -0.14
N LYS A 25 -2.42 13.07 0.11
CA LYS A 25 -2.41 14.52 0.44
C LYS A 25 -1.69 14.83 1.74
N ALA A 26 -1.84 13.99 2.77
CA ALA A 26 -1.16 14.19 4.05
C ALA A 26 0.35 14.02 3.89
N LEU A 27 0.78 12.96 3.19
CA LEU A 27 2.20 12.73 2.93
C LEU A 27 2.82 13.90 2.17
N GLU A 28 2.20 14.34 1.08
CA GLU A 28 2.68 15.50 0.31
C GLU A 28 2.73 16.77 1.17
N PHE A 29 1.71 16.99 2.01
CA PHE A 29 1.62 18.18 2.85
C PHE A 29 2.70 18.23 3.94
N PHE A 30 2.90 17.11 4.65
CA PHE A 30 3.80 17.02 5.80
C PHE A 30 5.25 16.87 5.38
N ASP A 31 5.55 16.15 4.30
CA ASP A 31 6.93 16.04 3.80
C ASP A 31 7.50 17.43 3.42
N LYS A 32 6.65 18.30 2.84
CA LYS A 32 7.02 19.70 2.53
C LYS A 32 7.15 20.63 3.75
N ARG A 33 6.68 20.22 4.94
CA ARG A 33 6.52 21.12 6.11
C ARG A 33 7.25 20.66 7.36
N ILE A 34 7.56 19.38 7.47
CA ILE A 34 8.29 18.80 8.57
C ILE A 34 9.71 18.52 8.08
N ASN A 35 10.70 18.95 8.86
CA ASN A 35 12.09 18.65 8.54
C ASN A 35 12.30 17.14 8.61
N ARG A 36 12.83 16.53 7.54
CA ARG A 36 13.08 15.07 7.47
C ARG A 36 14.02 14.54 8.58
N ARG A 37 14.82 15.40 9.23
CA ARG A 37 15.62 15.03 10.42
C ARG A 37 14.79 14.91 11.70
N ALA A 38 13.62 15.54 11.74
CA ALA A 38 12.72 15.52 12.88
C ALA A 38 11.67 14.40 12.75
N ALA A 39 11.12 14.20 11.56
CA ALA A 39 10.26 13.06 11.26
C ALA A 39 10.24 12.78 9.75
N ILE A 40 10.09 11.50 9.41
CA ILE A 40 9.90 11.01 8.04
C ILE A 40 8.82 9.92 8.09
N ALA A 41 7.91 9.88 7.12
CA ALA A 41 6.98 8.77 7.03
C ALA A 41 7.72 7.57 6.43
N THR A 42 7.73 6.44 7.13
CA THR A 42 8.47 5.26 6.68
C THR A 42 7.56 4.24 6.03
N HIS A 43 6.33 4.11 6.53
CA HIS A 43 5.38 3.09 6.10
C HIS A 43 3.94 3.61 6.16
N ILE A 44 3.06 2.97 5.40
CA ILE A 44 1.62 3.12 5.47
C ILE A 44 1.03 1.75 5.78
N ALA A 45 0.22 1.67 6.83
CA ALA A 45 -0.58 0.49 7.09
C ALA A 45 -2.00 0.68 6.54
N ILE A 46 -2.49 -0.29 5.75
CA ILE A 46 -3.83 -0.28 5.15
C ILE A 46 -4.59 -1.57 5.45
N VAL A 47 -5.91 -1.49 5.32
CA VAL A 47 -6.80 -2.65 5.38
C VAL A 47 -7.33 -2.91 3.97
N ASN A 48 -6.99 -4.05 3.37
CA ASN A 48 -7.39 -4.40 2.00
C ASN A 48 -8.80 -5.00 1.92
N LYS A 49 -9.67 -4.66 2.88
CA LYS A 49 -11.03 -5.20 2.97
C LYS A 49 -12.02 -4.10 3.31
N LEU A 50 -13.13 -4.07 2.59
CA LEU A 50 -14.34 -3.39 3.02
C LEU A 50 -15.15 -4.31 3.92
N PHE A 51 -15.69 -3.76 5.01
CA PHE A 51 -16.47 -4.49 5.99
C PHE A 51 -17.65 -3.64 6.47
N ALA A 52 -18.75 -4.30 6.82
CA ALA A 52 -19.90 -3.61 7.39
C ALA A 52 -19.57 -3.09 8.81
N LEU A 53 -20.26 -2.03 9.26
CA LEU A 53 -20.15 -1.54 10.64
C LEU A 53 -20.53 -2.61 11.68
N GLU A 54 -21.32 -3.61 11.27
CA GLU A 54 -21.73 -4.80 12.02
C GLU A 54 -20.55 -5.75 12.31
N GLU A 55 -19.55 -5.80 11.44
CA GLU A 55 -18.41 -6.72 11.52
C GLU A 55 -17.31 -6.24 12.47
N LEU A 56 -17.41 -5.01 12.96
CA LEU A 56 -16.44 -4.38 13.85
C LEU A 56 -16.61 -4.86 15.32
N PRO A 57 -15.63 -5.56 15.93
CA PRO A 57 -15.72 -6.00 17.33
C PRO A 57 -15.74 -4.83 18.34
N ASN A 58 -16.83 -4.60 19.07
CA ASN A 58 -17.06 -3.42 19.94
C ASN A 58 -17.41 -2.12 19.19
N ARG A 59 -18.53 -2.13 18.45
CA ARG A 59 -19.17 -0.99 17.75
C ARG A 59 -19.10 0.38 18.44
N GLU A 60 -19.14 0.42 19.77
CA GLU A 60 -19.14 1.67 20.56
C GLU A 60 -17.72 2.24 20.85
N LEU A 61 -16.66 1.46 20.59
CA LEU A 61 -15.27 1.77 20.93
C LEU A 61 -14.37 2.14 19.74
N TYR A 62 -14.89 2.14 18.51
CA TYR A 62 -14.12 2.46 17.28
C TYR A 62 -13.84 3.96 17.06
N SER A 63 -13.42 4.63 18.12
CA SER A 63 -12.57 5.81 17.99
C SER A 63 -11.16 5.45 17.51
N ASP A 64 -10.75 4.19 17.63
CA ASP A 64 -9.36 3.76 17.46
C ASP A 64 -9.27 2.41 16.69
N HIS A 65 -8.77 2.43 15.46
CA HIS A 65 -8.56 1.24 14.62
C HIS A 65 -7.18 0.60 14.85
N ASP A 66 -6.39 1.12 15.81
CA ASP A 66 -5.01 0.68 16.08
C ASP A 66 -4.91 -0.82 16.38
N THR A 67 -5.91 -1.42 17.03
CA THR A 67 -5.91 -2.86 17.35
C THR A 67 -5.92 -3.77 16.13
N PHE A 68 -6.34 -3.27 14.96
CA PHE A 68 -6.28 -4.04 13.73
C PHE A 68 -4.82 -4.20 13.28
N PHE A 69 -4.05 -3.11 13.30
CA PHE A 69 -2.66 -3.04 12.85
C PHE A 69 -1.63 -3.61 13.84
N GLU A 70 -2.00 -3.80 15.11
CA GLU A 70 -1.09 -4.33 16.14
C GLU A 70 -0.90 -5.86 16.11
N ARG A 71 -1.55 -6.58 15.19
CA ARG A 71 -1.47 -8.05 15.07
C ARG A 71 -0.08 -8.51 14.60
N GLU A 72 0.50 -9.51 15.25
CA GLU A 72 1.84 -10.04 14.90
C GLU A 72 1.93 -10.55 13.46
N GLU A 73 0.87 -11.15 12.94
CA GLU A 73 0.80 -11.69 11.57
C GLU A 73 1.05 -10.61 10.51
N VAL A 74 0.63 -9.36 10.80
CA VAL A 74 0.83 -8.21 9.92
C VAL A 74 2.31 -7.83 9.86
N LYS A 75 2.94 -7.73 11.03
CA LYS A 75 4.36 -7.37 11.14
C LYS A 75 5.25 -8.42 10.49
N LEU A 76 4.91 -9.70 10.64
CA LEU A 76 5.66 -10.80 10.06
C LEU A 76 5.57 -10.82 8.53
N ARG A 77 4.38 -10.56 7.97
CA ARG A 77 4.20 -10.46 6.51
C ARG A 77 4.95 -9.26 5.92
N ALA A 78 4.86 -8.09 6.53
CA ALA A 78 5.59 -6.90 6.09
C ALA A 78 7.12 -7.14 6.06
N GLN A 79 7.65 -7.87 7.05
CA GLN A 79 9.06 -8.26 7.07
C GLN A 79 9.42 -9.24 5.96
N GLN A 80 8.55 -10.20 5.65
CA GLN A 80 8.75 -11.14 4.55
C GLN A 80 8.73 -10.43 3.19
N GLU A 81 7.74 -9.57 2.94
CA GLU A 81 7.64 -8.79 1.69
C GLU A 81 8.85 -7.87 1.50
N ALA A 82 9.32 -7.20 2.57
CA ALA A 82 10.52 -6.38 2.51
C ALA A 82 11.78 -7.18 2.16
N GLU A 83 11.88 -8.42 2.66
CA GLU A 83 13.01 -9.31 2.34
C GLU A 83 12.92 -9.85 0.90
N GLU A 84 11.74 -10.20 0.42
CA GLU A 84 11.53 -10.58 -0.98
C GLU A 84 11.89 -9.43 -1.94
N LEU A 85 11.46 -8.20 -1.65
CA LEU A 85 11.83 -7.01 -2.43
C LEU A 85 13.34 -6.76 -2.45
N LYS A 86 14.04 -6.93 -1.32
CA LYS A 86 15.50 -6.85 -1.28
C LYS A 86 16.16 -7.91 -2.16
N GLN A 87 15.65 -9.14 -2.15
CA GLN A 87 16.18 -10.21 -3.00
C GLN A 87 15.99 -9.90 -4.48
N ILE A 88 14.88 -9.28 -4.86
CA ILE A 88 14.61 -8.86 -6.25
C ILE A 88 15.49 -7.69 -6.64
N GLN A 89 15.64 -6.68 -5.78
CA GLN A 89 16.55 -5.55 -6.02
C GLN A 89 18.00 -6.04 -6.19
N ALA A 90 18.45 -7.00 -5.38
CA ALA A 90 19.75 -7.63 -5.54
C ALA A 90 19.88 -8.36 -6.89
N LYS A 91 18.86 -9.13 -7.30
CA LYS A 91 18.82 -9.78 -8.61
C LYS A 91 18.86 -8.79 -9.76
N LEU A 92 18.17 -7.65 -9.65
CA LEU A 92 18.13 -6.60 -10.67
C LEU A 92 19.43 -5.78 -10.74
N ALA A 93 20.16 -5.66 -9.63
CA ALA A 93 21.42 -4.92 -9.56
C ALA A 93 22.54 -5.56 -10.41
N ASP A 94 22.50 -6.89 -10.57
CA ASP A 94 23.50 -7.67 -11.31
C ASP A 94 23.16 -7.86 -12.80
N VAL A 95 22.02 -7.34 -13.26
CA VAL A 95 21.56 -7.49 -14.64
C VAL A 95 21.78 -6.18 -15.39
N GLU A 96 22.67 -6.17 -16.39
CA GLU A 96 22.91 -4.98 -17.22
C GLU A 96 21.89 -4.84 -18.36
N ASP A 97 21.33 -5.96 -18.83
CA ASP A 97 20.40 -6.03 -19.96
C ASP A 97 18.95 -5.69 -19.56
N GLU A 98 18.32 -4.76 -20.29
CA GLU A 98 16.94 -4.34 -20.00
C GLU A 98 15.90 -5.44 -20.24
N GLU A 99 16.10 -6.31 -21.22
CA GLU A 99 15.17 -7.41 -21.52
C GLU A 99 15.20 -8.46 -20.39
N ALA A 100 16.39 -8.79 -19.88
CA ALA A 100 16.56 -9.62 -18.70
C ALA A 100 16.00 -8.98 -17.41
N LYS A 101 16.11 -7.65 -17.22
CA LYS A 101 15.46 -6.95 -16.09
C LYS A 101 13.95 -7.07 -16.16
N MET A 102 13.37 -6.87 -17.34
CA MET A 102 11.93 -7.00 -17.57
C MET A 102 11.45 -8.44 -17.32
N SER A 103 12.25 -9.46 -17.66
CA SER A 103 11.91 -10.85 -17.34
C SER A 103 11.87 -11.12 -15.83
N VAL A 104 12.87 -10.65 -15.07
CA VAL A 104 12.90 -10.80 -13.60
C VAL A 104 11.74 -10.05 -12.94
N LEU A 105 11.42 -8.85 -13.45
CA LEU A 105 10.29 -8.06 -12.97
C LEU A 105 8.96 -8.76 -13.30
N ASN A 106 8.80 -9.29 -14.51
CA ASN A 106 7.60 -10.01 -14.92
C ASN A 106 7.39 -11.30 -14.11
N GLU A 107 8.43 -12.08 -13.84
CA GLU A 107 8.31 -13.26 -12.98
C GLU A 107 7.86 -12.91 -11.56
N TYR A 108 8.39 -11.80 -11.01
CA TYR A 108 7.95 -11.32 -9.71
C TYR A 108 6.51 -10.80 -9.75
N LEU A 109 6.17 -10.01 -10.76
CA LEU A 109 4.82 -9.50 -10.96
C LEU A 109 3.84 -10.66 -11.14
N GLU A 110 4.16 -11.70 -11.92
CA GLU A 110 3.35 -12.91 -12.04
C GLU A 110 3.19 -13.61 -10.69
N LYS A 111 4.26 -13.78 -9.91
CA LYS A 111 4.17 -14.40 -8.59
C LYS A 111 3.20 -13.63 -7.69
N VAL A 112 3.39 -12.32 -7.54
CA VAL A 112 2.61 -11.47 -6.63
C VAL A 112 1.18 -11.23 -7.15
N ALA A 113 1.00 -11.12 -8.46
CA ALA A 113 -0.29 -10.97 -9.15
C ALA A 113 -1.30 -12.04 -8.76
N HIS A 114 -0.83 -13.26 -8.54
CA HIS A 114 -1.67 -14.42 -8.29
C HIS A 114 -1.93 -14.67 -6.80
N GLU A 115 -1.23 -13.99 -5.90
CA GLU A 115 -1.44 -14.11 -4.46
C GLU A 115 -2.65 -13.31 -3.99
N GLU A 116 -3.31 -13.79 -2.94
CA GLU A 116 -4.37 -13.03 -2.28
C GLU A 116 -3.75 -11.89 -1.48
N LEU A 117 -4.34 -10.68 -1.62
CA LEU A 117 -3.97 -9.56 -0.77
C LEU A 117 -4.24 -9.92 0.70
N PRO A 118 -3.32 -9.57 1.62
CA PRO A 118 -3.58 -9.76 3.03
C PRO A 118 -4.70 -8.82 3.46
N ASP A 119 -5.46 -9.20 4.49
CA ASP A 119 -6.44 -8.31 5.13
C ASP A 119 -5.80 -6.98 5.57
N ILE A 120 -4.52 -7.01 5.98
CA ILE A 120 -3.75 -5.84 6.41
C ILE A 120 -2.38 -5.89 5.77
N GLU A 121 -1.93 -4.73 5.27
CA GLU A 121 -0.66 -4.60 4.60
C GLU A 121 0.08 -3.36 5.11
N GLU A 122 1.40 -3.45 5.19
CA GLU A 122 2.26 -2.32 5.51
C GLU A 122 3.17 -2.04 4.30
N LEU A 123 2.94 -0.91 3.64
CA LEU A 123 3.64 -0.50 2.44
C LEU A 123 4.75 0.49 2.80
N PRO A 124 5.99 0.30 2.33
CA PRO A 124 7.03 1.29 2.51
C PRO A 124 6.71 2.57 1.73
N VAL A 125 7.07 3.71 2.32
CA VAL A 125 6.99 5.01 1.65
C VAL A 125 8.39 5.37 1.15
N HIS A 126 8.61 5.20 -0.16
CA HIS A 126 9.87 5.59 -0.81
C HIS A 126 9.72 6.99 -1.43
N TYR A 127 10.61 7.92 -1.06
CA TYR A 127 10.62 9.33 -1.47
C TYR A 127 11.78 9.70 -2.41
N ASP A 128 12.48 8.71 -2.97
CA ASP A 128 13.73 8.99 -3.69
C ASP A 128 13.49 9.89 -4.93
N ASP A 129 12.27 9.84 -5.50
CA ASP A 129 11.74 10.85 -6.41
C ASP A 129 10.37 11.35 -5.89
N GLU A 130 10.26 12.65 -5.56
CA GLU A 130 9.04 13.24 -5.00
C GLU A 130 7.86 13.19 -5.95
N GLN A 131 8.05 13.26 -7.27
CA GLN A 131 6.92 13.26 -8.22
C GLN A 131 6.50 11.85 -8.60
N GLU A 132 7.47 10.99 -8.91
CA GLU A 132 7.19 9.61 -9.31
C GLU A 132 6.74 8.76 -8.13
N GLY A 133 7.32 8.97 -6.93
CA GLY A 133 6.99 8.21 -5.73
C GLY A 133 5.54 8.39 -5.26
N PHE A 134 5.00 9.62 -5.32
CA PHE A 134 3.60 9.85 -4.94
C PHE A 134 2.61 9.26 -5.94
N LEU A 135 2.92 9.31 -7.24
CA LEU A 135 2.07 8.71 -8.27
C LEU A 135 2.05 7.19 -8.13
N GLN A 136 3.23 6.56 -7.95
CA GLN A 136 3.34 5.12 -7.72
C GLN A 136 2.57 4.69 -6.48
N LEU A 137 2.69 5.44 -5.37
CA LEU A 137 1.92 5.16 -4.17
C LEU A 137 0.41 5.32 -4.39
N ALA A 138 -0.02 6.37 -5.09
CA ALA A 138 -1.42 6.59 -5.38
C ALA A 138 -2.03 5.46 -6.22
N MET A 139 -1.33 4.99 -7.26
CA MET A 139 -1.73 3.84 -8.07
C MET A 139 -1.76 2.55 -7.24
N THR A 140 -0.72 2.30 -6.45
CA THR A 140 -0.62 1.16 -5.52
C THR A 140 -1.83 1.06 -4.60
N LEU A 141 -2.24 2.19 -4.02
CA LEU A 141 -3.42 2.29 -3.16
C LEU A 141 -4.72 2.12 -3.95
N ALA A 142 -4.84 2.70 -5.14
CA ALA A 142 -6.02 2.60 -5.99
C ALA A 142 -6.32 1.16 -6.43
N PHE A 143 -5.30 0.39 -6.85
CA PHE A 143 -5.49 -1.00 -7.25
C PHE A 143 -6.02 -1.87 -6.10
N ARG A 144 -5.49 -1.68 -4.89
CA ARG A 144 -5.97 -2.40 -3.69
C ARG A 144 -7.40 -2.02 -3.33
N CYS A 145 -7.73 -0.73 -3.47
CA CYS A 145 -9.09 -0.24 -3.29
C CYS A 145 -10.05 -0.94 -4.26
N ARG A 146 -9.67 -1.07 -5.54
CA ARG A 146 -10.45 -1.76 -6.56
C ARG A 146 -10.69 -3.23 -6.23
N VAL A 147 -9.66 -3.94 -5.76
CA VAL A 147 -9.79 -5.35 -5.32
C VAL A 147 -10.77 -5.45 -4.14
N ALA A 148 -10.64 -4.58 -3.14
CA ALA A 148 -11.52 -4.56 -1.98
C ALA A 148 -12.99 -4.29 -2.36
N GLU A 149 -13.23 -3.39 -3.33
CA GLU A 149 -14.56 -3.11 -3.88
C GLU A 149 -15.16 -4.30 -4.63
N GLU A 150 -14.40 -4.96 -5.50
CA GLU A 150 -14.84 -6.17 -6.21
C GLU A 150 -15.18 -7.29 -5.23
N HIS A 151 -14.33 -7.49 -4.22
CA HIS A 151 -14.59 -8.46 -3.18
C HIS A 151 -15.82 -8.13 -2.37
N TRP A 152 -16.08 -6.86 -2.09
CA TRP A 152 -17.30 -6.40 -1.41
C TRP A 152 -18.55 -6.63 -2.27
N GLY A 153 -18.45 -6.42 -3.59
CA GLY A 153 -19.49 -6.71 -4.57
C GLY A 153 -19.75 -8.21 -4.80
N GLY A 154 -18.93 -9.09 -4.19
CA GLY A 154 -19.08 -10.54 -4.25
C GLY A 154 -18.10 -11.24 -5.21
N ASN A 155 -17.29 -10.50 -5.96
CA ASN A 155 -16.29 -11.06 -6.85
C ASN A 155 -14.99 -11.40 -6.11
N LYS A 156 -15.01 -12.49 -5.33
CA LYS A 156 -13.87 -12.95 -4.53
C LYS A 156 -12.68 -13.48 -5.34
N LYS A 157 -12.84 -13.66 -6.65
CA LYS A 157 -11.78 -14.15 -7.54
C LYS A 157 -10.96 -13.04 -8.17
N PHE A 158 -11.42 -11.79 -8.07
CA PHE A 158 -10.70 -10.63 -8.59
C PHE A 158 -9.41 -10.40 -7.79
N LYS A 159 -8.30 -10.23 -8.48
CA LYS A 159 -6.96 -10.09 -7.92
C LYS A 159 -6.34 -8.75 -8.31
N LEU A 160 -5.16 -8.49 -7.76
CA LEU A 160 -4.43 -7.26 -8.06
C LEU A 160 -4.09 -7.14 -9.55
N ILE A 161 -3.78 -8.25 -10.22
CA ILE A 161 -3.51 -8.24 -11.67
C ILE A 161 -4.71 -7.81 -12.50
N ASP A 162 -5.92 -8.28 -12.15
CA ASP A 162 -7.14 -7.88 -12.84
C ASP A 162 -7.38 -6.36 -12.67
N ALA A 163 -7.00 -5.78 -11.52
CA ALA A 163 -7.06 -4.34 -11.30
C ALA A 163 -6.07 -3.57 -12.18
N ILE A 164 -4.83 -4.08 -12.31
CA ILE A 164 -3.78 -3.47 -13.13
C ILE A 164 -4.17 -3.54 -14.61
N GLU A 165 -4.58 -4.71 -15.11
CA GLU A 165 -5.01 -4.91 -16.50
C GLU A 165 -6.18 -3.99 -16.85
N SER A 166 -7.19 -3.88 -15.97
CA SER A 166 -8.33 -2.98 -16.22
C SER A 166 -7.95 -1.51 -16.34
N PHE A 167 -6.87 -1.08 -15.68
CA PHE A 167 -6.35 0.28 -15.79
C PHE A 167 -5.59 0.49 -17.09
N VAL A 168 -4.77 -0.48 -17.50
CA VAL A 168 -4.03 -0.44 -18.78
C VAL A 168 -5.00 -0.37 -19.95
N ASP A 169 -6.03 -1.22 -19.96
CA ASP A 169 -7.04 -1.25 -21.01
C ASP A 169 -7.77 0.11 -21.12
N PHE A 170 -8.16 0.70 -19.98
CA PHE A 170 -8.79 2.02 -19.95
C PHE A 170 -7.89 3.12 -20.55
N THR A 171 -6.59 3.13 -20.22
CA THR A 171 -5.66 4.13 -20.76
C THR A 171 -5.35 3.91 -22.24
N ALA A 172 -5.38 2.68 -22.74
CA ALA A 172 -5.16 2.37 -24.15
C ALA A 172 -6.36 2.77 -25.03
N GLU A 173 -7.59 2.71 -24.49
CA GLU A 173 -8.79 3.17 -25.18
C GLU A 173 -8.86 4.71 -25.30
N ASP A 174 -8.39 5.45 -24.28
CA ASP A 174 -8.36 6.93 -24.27
C ASP A 174 -7.33 7.54 -25.26
N GLU A 175 -6.35 6.76 -25.73
CA GLU A 175 -5.35 7.18 -26.72
C GLU A 175 -5.70 6.82 -28.17
N SER A 176 -6.86 6.19 -28.41
CA SER A 176 -7.34 5.73 -29.73
C SER A 176 -8.45 6.58 -30.35
#